data_AF-A0A9X4KRL6-F1
#
_entry.id   AF-A0A9X4KRL6-F1
#
_cell.length_a   1.000
_cell.length_b   1.000
_cell.length_c   1.000
_cell.angle_alpha   90.00
_cell.angle_beta   90.00
_cell.angle_gamma   90.00
#
_symmetry.space_group_name_H-M   'P 1'
#
loop_
_entity.id
_entity.type
_entity.pdbx_description
1 polymer ?
#
loop_
_entity_poly.entity_id
_entity_poly.type
_entity_poly.pdbx_seq_one_letter_code
_entity_poly.pdbx_strand_id
1 'polypeptide(L)'
;MDGAGWWQRLFHITIPSLVPTIVYFTVTNAIYCFIGLFSLVYAVTQGGPGRETTPIDYMIYIKAFQTPDQLGYASALSIVLFAIALLASWVQIRLSNRYQD
;
A
#
# COMPACT_ATOMS: atom_id res chain seq x y z
N MET A 1 -37.74 20.69 -1.39
CA MET A 1 -37.08 21.54 -0.37
C MET A 1 -36.90 20.65 0.85
N ASP A 2 -35.98 19.69 0.78
CA ASP A 2 -36.13 18.44 1.55
C ASP A 2 -35.56 18.51 2.96
N GLY A 3 -35.38 19.71 3.54
CA GLY A 3 -35.06 19.92 4.95
C GLY A 3 -33.80 19.27 5.50
N ALA A 4 -33.02 18.53 4.70
CA ALA A 4 -31.90 17.74 5.19
C ALA A 4 -30.79 18.63 5.75
N GLY A 5 -30.52 18.49 7.04
CA GLY A 5 -29.44 19.18 7.74
C GLY A 5 -28.05 18.74 7.25
N TRP A 6 -27.01 19.50 7.60
CA TRP A 6 -25.63 19.27 7.13
C TRP A 6 -25.15 17.82 7.37
N TRP A 7 -25.41 17.27 8.55
CA TRP A 7 -25.05 15.89 8.90
C TRP A 7 -25.82 14.83 8.10
N GLN A 8 -27.11 15.06 7.81
CA GLN A 8 -27.89 14.14 6.97
C GLN A 8 -27.34 14.11 5.54
N ARG A 9 -26.99 15.27 4.98
CA ARG A 9 -26.38 15.35 3.64
C ARG A 9 -25.01 14.68 3.60
N LEU A 10 -24.19 14.86 4.64
CA LEU A 10 -22.87 14.24 4.71
C LEU A 10 -22.96 12.71 4.68
N PHE A 11 -23.77 12.11 5.55
CA PHE A 11 -23.84 10.65 5.69
C PHE A 11 -24.73 9.95 4.64
N HIS A 12 -25.76 10.60 4.13
CA HIS A 12 -26.72 9.98 3.21
C HIS A 12 -26.50 10.35 1.74
N ILE A 13 -25.71 11.38 1.46
CA ILE A 13 -25.47 11.84 0.08
C ILE A 13 -23.96 11.84 -0.21
N THR A 14 -23.18 12.61 0.54
CA THR A 14 -21.76 12.82 0.23
C THR A 14 -20.93 11.55 0.43
N ILE A 15 -21.01 10.90 1.59
CA ILE A 15 -20.25 9.67 1.88
C ILE A 15 -20.62 8.55 0.89
N PRO A 16 -21.91 8.22 0.66
CA PRO A 16 -22.31 7.20 -0.32
C PRO A 16 -21.82 7.50 -1.74
N SER A 17 -21.84 8.78 -2.15
CA SER A 17 -21.35 9.18 -3.48
C SER A 17 -19.83 8.99 -3.64
N LEU A 18 -19.08 9.01 -2.53
CA LEU A 18 -17.64 8.85 -2.51
C LEU A 18 -17.20 7.41 -2.23
N VAL A 19 -18.10 6.49 -1.90
CA VAL A 19 -17.77 5.08 -1.60
C VAL A 19 -16.88 4.44 -2.66
N PRO A 20 -17.12 4.59 -3.98
CA PRO A 20 -16.24 4.00 -5.00
C PRO A 20 -14.81 4.51 -4.91
N THR A 21 -14.65 5.82 -4.68
CA THR A 21 -13.34 6.46 -4.52
C THR A 21 -12.66 6.05 -3.22
N ILE A 22 -13.40 5.95 -2.11
CA ILE A 22 -12.88 5.52 -0.81
C ILE A 22 -12.36 4.08 -0.90
N VAL A 23 -13.14 3.17 -1.49
CA VAL A 23 -12.73 1.76 -1.66
C VAL A 23 -11.47 1.66 -2.52
N TYR A 24 -11.42 2.37 -3.64
CA TYR A 24 -10.22 2.42 -4.49
C TYR A 24 -9.00 2.94 -3.72
N PHE A 25 -9.17 4.06 -2.99
CA PHE A 25 -8.11 4.66 -2.21
C PHE A 25 -7.61 3.73 -1.11
N THR A 26 -8.51 3.08 -0.36
CA THR A 26 -8.15 2.14 0.71
C THR A 26 -7.35 0.95 0.18
N VAL A 27 -7.76 0.35 -0.93
CA VAL A 27 -7.02 -0.77 -1.55
C VAL A 27 -5.64 -0.31 -2.01
N THR A 28 -5.56 0.84 -2.68
CA THR A 28 -4.30 1.41 -3.16
C THR A 28 -3.36 1.73 -2.00
N ASN A 29 -3.88 2.29 -0.91
CA ASN A 29 -3.09 2.65 0.27
C ASN A 29 -2.60 1.40 1.00
N ALA A 30 -3.42 0.35 1.08
CA ALA A 30 -2.98 -0.94 1.62
C ALA A 30 -1.78 -1.51 0.82
N ILE A 31 -1.82 -1.46 -0.51
CA ILE A 31 -0.70 -1.87 -1.36
C ILE A 31 0.53 -0.99 -1.11
N TYR A 32 0.33 0.33 -1.02
CA TYR A 32 1.39 1.30 -0.76
C TYR A 32 2.09 1.03 0.58
N CYS A 33 1.36 0.62 1.62
CA CYS A 33 1.96 0.24 2.90
C CYS A 33 2.97 -0.91 2.78
N PHE A 34 2.84 -1.81 1.80
CA PHE A 34 3.76 -2.93 1.63
C PHE A 34 4.99 -2.62 0.76
N ILE A 35 4.91 -1.59 -0.11
CA ILE A 35 5.93 -1.34 -1.16
C ILE A 35 6.58 0.04 -1.01
N GLY A 36 5.87 1.02 -0.43
CA GLY A 36 6.25 2.43 -0.42
C GLY A 36 6.76 2.95 0.92
N LEU A 37 6.68 2.16 2.00
CA LEU A 37 7.07 2.62 3.34
C LEU A 37 8.59 2.66 3.58
N PHE A 38 9.41 2.15 2.65
CA PHE A 38 10.87 2.21 2.72
C PHE A 38 11.41 3.54 3.24
N SER A 39 11.03 4.65 2.60
CA SER A 39 11.52 6.00 2.92
C SER A 39 11.21 6.38 4.38
N LEU A 40 9.97 6.14 4.80
CA LEU A 40 9.50 6.45 6.15
C LEU A 40 10.22 5.60 7.20
N VAL A 41 10.29 4.28 6.96
CA VAL A 41 10.95 3.33 7.88
C VAL A 41 12.43 3.64 7.99
N TYR A 42 13.11 3.93 6.88
CA TYR A 42 14.51 4.31 6.88
C TYR A 42 14.77 5.61 7.66
N ALA A 43 13.93 6.62 7.48
CA ALA A 43 14.11 7.93 8.12
C ALA A 43 13.79 7.91 9.63
N VAL A 44 12.77 7.14 10.05
CA VAL A 44 12.24 7.23 11.42
C VAL A 44 12.75 6.10 12.32
N THR A 45 12.76 4.85 11.84
CA THR A 45 12.98 3.68 12.72
C THR A 45 14.20 2.85 12.34
N GLN A 46 14.72 2.99 11.12
CA GLN A 46 15.72 2.08 10.54
C GLN A 46 15.36 0.59 10.73
N GLY A 47 14.06 0.27 10.79
CA GLY A 47 13.56 -1.09 11.00
C GLY A 47 13.55 -1.59 12.46
N GLY A 48 13.62 -0.71 13.46
CA GLY A 48 13.65 -1.08 14.88
C GLY A 48 12.30 -1.06 15.63
N PRO A 49 12.24 -1.60 16.88
CA PRO A 49 13.27 -2.41 17.56
C PRO A 49 13.22 -3.89 17.12
N GLY A 50 14.38 -4.55 17.00
CA GLY A 50 14.45 -6.00 16.79
C GLY A 50 14.00 -6.54 15.42
N ARG A 51 13.89 -5.71 14.38
CA ARG A 51 13.32 -6.05 13.04
C ARG A 51 11.81 -6.24 13.00
N GLU A 52 11.07 -5.99 14.08
CA GLU A 52 9.62 -6.22 14.12
C GLU A 52 8.83 -5.38 13.10
N THR A 53 9.38 -4.24 12.70
CA THR A 53 8.77 -3.32 11.73
C THR A 53 9.54 -3.29 10.40
N THR A 54 10.32 -4.32 10.05
CA THR A 54 11.04 -4.31 8.76
C THR A 54 10.18 -4.79 7.58
N PRO A 55 9.71 -3.88 6.70
CA PRO A 55 9.04 -4.28 5.48
C PRO A 55 10.03 -4.90 4.47
N ILE A 56 9.49 -5.63 3.49
CA ILE A 56 10.28 -6.43 2.53
C ILE A 56 11.18 -5.54 1.65
N ASP A 57 10.66 -4.38 1.24
CA ASP A 57 11.39 -3.32 0.52
C ASP A 57 12.64 -2.84 1.29
N TYR A 58 12.51 -2.60 2.60
CA TYR A 58 13.63 -2.21 3.45
C TYR A 58 14.63 -3.35 3.66
N MET A 59 14.15 -4.60 3.76
CA MET A 59 15.03 -5.76 3.85
C MET A 59 15.87 -5.94 2.57
N ILE A 60 15.28 -5.72 1.39
CA ILE A 60 16.02 -5.73 0.11
C ILE A 60 17.14 -4.69 0.13
N TYR A 61 16.86 -3.48 0.60
CA TYR A 61 17.87 -2.42 0.70
C TYR A 61 19.06 -2.82 1.57
N ILE A 62 18.80 -3.32 2.79
CA ILE A 62 19.88 -3.78 3.70
C ILE A 62 20.71 -4.88 3.02
N LYS A 63 20.05 -5.85 2.39
CA LYS A 63 20.71 -7.00 1.75
C LYS A 63 21.49 -6.63 0.50
N ALA A 64 21.04 -5.63 -0.24
CA ALA A 64 21.71 -5.16 -1.46
C ALA A 64 22.91 -4.25 -1.17
N PHE A 65 22.78 -3.35 -0.19
CA PHE A 65 23.72 -2.23 -0.02
C PHE A 65 24.49 -2.25 1.30
N GLN A 66 23.97 -2.88 2.35
CA GLN A 66 24.61 -2.89 3.67
C GLN A 66 25.27 -4.24 4.02
N THR A 67 24.88 -5.33 3.34
CA THR A 67 25.49 -6.65 3.55
C THR A 67 26.34 -7.05 2.34
N PRO A 68 27.65 -7.24 2.51
CA PRO A 68 28.52 -7.74 1.44
C PRO A 68 28.04 -9.10 0.92
N ASP A 69 28.26 -9.35 -0.38
CA ASP A 69 28.02 -10.64 -1.05
C ASP A 69 26.57 -11.17 -1.04
N GLN A 70 25.57 -10.37 -0.64
CA GLN A 70 24.15 -10.75 -0.63
C GLN A 70 23.31 -10.13 -1.75
N LEU A 71 23.97 -9.52 -2.75
CA LEU A 71 23.31 -8.92 -3.93
C LEU A 71 22.42 -9.91 -4.69
N GLY A 72 22.87 -11.16 -4.87
CA GLY A 72 22.05 -12.20 -5.51
C GLY A 72 20.77 -12.52 -4.73
N TYR A 73 20.86 -12.56 -3.40
CA TYR A 73 19.70 -12.78 -2.53
C TYR A 73 18.74 -11.58 -2.54
N ALA A 74 19.27 -10.36 -2.51
CA ALA A 74 18.46 -9.14 -2.63
C ALA A 74 17.74 -9.06 -3.99
N SER A 75 18.40 -9.51 -5.06
CA SER A 75 17.80 -9.57 -6.41
C SER A 75 16.66 -10.57 -6.48
N ALA A 76 16.83 -11.76 -5.89
CA ALA A 76 15.76 -12.76 -5.77
C ALA A 76 14.56 -12.22 -4.98
N LEU A 77 14.79 -11.57 -3.84
CA LEU A 77 13.74 -10.92 -3.06
C LEU A 77 13.01 -9.81 -3.83
N SER A 78 13.74 -9.04 -4.64
CA SER A 78 13.17 -7.99 -5.49
C SER A 78 12.21 -8.55 -6.54
N ILE A 79 12.57 -9.68 -7.16
CA ILE A 79 11.70 -10.36 -8.13
C ILE A 79 10.42 -10.89 -7.44
N VAL A 80 10.56 -11.46 -6.24
CA VAL A 80 9.39 -11.93 -5.46
C VAL A 80 8.48 -10.75 -5.09
N LEU A 81 9.05 -9.65 -4.60
CA LEU A 81 8.28 -8.45 -4.27
C LEU A 81 7.59 -7.86 -5.50
N PHE A 82 8.27 -7.84 -6.65
CA PHE A 82 7.69 -7.42 -7.93
C PHE A 82 6.50 -8.29 -8.34
N ALA A 83 6.61 -9.62 -8.20
CA ALA A 83 5.50 -10.53 -8.50
C ALA A 83 4.29 -10.28 -7.58
N ILE A 84 4.51 -10.04 -6.29
CA ILE A 84 3.46 -9.68 -5.32
C ILE A 84 2.81 -8.35 -5.70
N ALA A 85 3.62 -7.33 -6.05
CA ALA A 85 3.13 -6.03 -6.48
C ALA A 85 2.29 -6.12 -7.75
N LEU A 86 2.70 -6.96 -8.71
CA LEU A 86 1.98 -7.19 -9.95
C LEU A 86 0.63 -7.86 -9.68
N LEU A 87 0.60 -8.91 -8.85
CA LEU A 87 -0.65 -9.56 -8.42
C LEU A 87 -1.58 -8.59 -7.70
N ALA A 88 -1.05 -7.79 -6.77
CA ALA A 88 -1.82 -6.79 -6.04
C ALA A 88 -2.41 -5.72 -6.99
N SER A 89 -1.61 -5.21 -7.93
CA SER A 89 -2.06 -4.26 -8.94
C SER A 89 -3.11 -4.86 -9.87
N TRP A 90 -2.96 -6.14 -10.26
CA TRP A 90 -3.96 -6.84 -11.06
C TRP A 90 -5.29 -7.01 -10.32
N VAL A 91 -5.24 -7.37 -9.04
CA VAL A 91 -6.42 -7.45 -8.16
C VAL A 91 -7.07 -6.08 -8.00
N GLN A 92 -6.30 -5.03 -7.79
CA GLN A 92 -6.78 -3.64 -7.68
C GLN A 92 -7.56 -3.23 -8.94
N ILE A 93 -7.00 -3.48 -10.14
CA ILE A 93 -7.66 -3.17 -11.41
C ILE A 93 -8.96 -3.97 -11.56
N ARG A 94 -8.94 -5.27 -11.23
CA ARG A 94 -10.16 -6.11 -11.28
C ARG A 94 -11.26 -5.65 -10.33
N LEU A 95 -10.90 -5.21 -9.12
CA LEU A 95 -11.85 -4.67 -8.14
C LEU A 95 -12.37 -3.29 -8.54
N SER A 96 -11.50 -2.43 -9.11
CA SER A 96 -11.88 -1.11 -9.61
C SER A 96 -12.87 -1.21 -10.76
N ASN A 97 -12.63 -2.12 -11.72
CA ASN A 97 -13.54 -2.30 -12.86
C ASN A 97 -14.93 -2.76 -12.41
N ARG A 98 -15.02 -3.61 -11.38
CA ARG A 98 -16.32 -4.05 -10.81
C ARG A 98 -17.14 -2.95 -10.14
N TYR A 99 -16.52 -1.81 -9.82
CA TYR A 99 -17.21 -0.65 -9.24
C TYR A 99 -17.55 0.42 -10.30
N GLN A 100 -16.97 0.33 -11.50
CA GLN A 100 -17.24 1.24 -12.62
C GLN A 100 -18.34 0.71 -13.56
N ASP A 101 -18.64 -0.59 -13.53
CA ASP A 101 -19.81 -1.23 -14.16
C ASP A 101 -21.02 -1.24 -13.19
#